data_AF-A0A929VM47-F1
#
_entry.id   AF-A0A929VM47-F1
#
_cell.length_a   1.000
_cell.length_b   1.000
_cell.length_c   1.000
_cell.angle_alpha   90.00
_cell.angle_beta   90.00
_cell.angle_gamma   90.00
#
_symmetry.space_group_name_H-M   'P 1'
#
loop_
_entity.id
_entity.type
_entity.pdbx_description
1 polymer ?
#
loop_
_entity_poly.entity_id
_entity_poly.type
_entity_poly.pdbx_seq_one_letter_code
_entity_poly.pdbx_strand_id
1 'polypeptide(L)' 'MKLDFLDRMYEEYNALDTKIIKLEKALKTKPLDRREKELLIAQYEYMKGYREILNQRINYTKQKYSDL' A
#
# COMPACT_ATOMS: atom_id res chain seq x y z
N MET A 1 19.05 -7.54 -10.10
CA MET A 1 18.48 -8.04 -11.39
C MET A 1 17.27 -8.97 -11.23
N LYS A 2 17.17 -9.84 -10.20
CA LYS A 2 15.88 -10.51 -9.83
C LYS A 2 15.45 -10.18 -8.39
N LEU A 3 16.39 -10.23 -7.44
CA LEU A 3 16.20 -9.72 -6.08
C LEU A 3 15.79 -8.24 -6.09
N ASP A 4 16.52 -7.41 -6.85
CA ASP A 4 16.19 -5.98 -7.06
C ASP A 4 14.72 -5.70 -7.41
N PHE A 5 14.04 -6.56 -8.18
CA PHE A 5 12.61 -6.34 -8.48
C PHE A 5 11.71 -6.66 -7.28
N LEU A 6 12.01 -7.74 -6.55
CA LEU A 6 11.28 -8.12 -5.34
C LEU A 6 11.54 -7.10 -4.21
N ASP A 7 12.79 -6.65 -4.07
CA ASP A 7 13.21 -5.65 -3.10
C ASP A 7 12.49 -4.32 -3.35
N ARG A 8 12.43 -3.85 -4.61
CA ARG A 8 11.65 -2.65 -4.96
C ARG A 8 10.16 -2.78 -4.65
N MET A 9 9.56 -3.95 -4.89
CA MET A 9 8.15 -4.17 -4.52
C MET A 9 7.95 -4.14 -3.01
N TYR A 10 8.89 -4.64 -2.23
CA TYR A 10 8.84 -4.53 -0.77
C TYR A 10 9.02 -3.10 -0.27
N GLU A 11 9.97 -2.36 -0.85
CA GLU A 11 10.15 -0.94 -0.56
C GLU A 11 8.86 -0.15 -0.86
N GLU A 12 8.26 -0.40 -2.02
CA GLU A 12 6.98 0.20 -2.41
C GLU A 12 5.86 -0.19 -1.45
N TYR A 13 5.76 -1.46 -1.07
CA TYR A 13 4.77 -1.96 -0.12
C TYR A 13 4.90 -1.26 1.24
N ASN A 14 6.11 -1.17 1.78
CA ASN A 14 6.38 -0.54 3.08
C ASN A 14 6.11 0.97 3.05
N ALA A 15 6.49 1.64 1.95
CA ALA A 15 6.20 3.05 1.75
C ALA A 15 4.69 3.31 1.66
N LEU A 16 3.96 2.42 0.98
CA LEU A 16 2.51 2.49 0.85
C LEU A 16 1.81 2.24 2.18
N ASP A 17 2.23 1.23 2.94
CA ASP A 17 1.70 0.90 4.26
C ASP A 17 1.86 2.06 5.24
N THR A 18 3.05 2.67 5.25
CA THR A 18 3.32 3.89 6.04
C THR A 18 2.36 5.02 5.70
N LYS A 19 2.06 5.22 4.40
CA LYS A 19 1.10 6.25 3.97
C LYS A 19 -0.33 5.90 4.41
N ILE A 20 -0.75 4.64 4.29
CA ILE A 20 -2.06 4.15 4.73
C ILE A 20 -2.26 4.42 6.22
N ILE A 21 -1.27 4.09 7.06
CA ILE A 21 -1.32 4.35 8.52
C ILE A 21 -1.48 5.84 8.81
N LYS A 22 -0.76 6.71 8.08
CA LYS A 22 -0.87 8.18 8.25
C LYS A 22 -2.26 8.68 7.85
N LEU A 23 -2.85 8.14 6.77
CA LEU A 23 -4.20 8.48 6.33
C LEU A 23 -5.25 8.03 7.35
N GLU A 24 -5.13 6.80 7.86
CA GLU A 24 -6.03 6.27 8.89
C GLU A 24 -5.98 7.13 10.15
N LYS A 25 -4.78 7.52 10.59
CA LYS A 25 -4.62 8.44 11.73
C LYS A 25 -5.27 9.79 11.43
N ALA A 26 -5.04 10.36 10.25
CA ALA A 26 -5.63 11.64 9.86
C ALA A 26 -7.17 11.60 9.86
N LEU A 27 -7.78 10.53 9.36
CA LEU A 27 -9.23 10.32 9.39
C LEU A 27 -9.81 10.27 10.81
N LYS A 28 -9.02 9.81 11.80
CA LYS A 28 -9.44 9.71 13.20
C LYS A 28 -9.18 10.97 14.01
N THR A 29 -8.12 11.73 13.71
CA THR A 29 -7.62 12.78 14.61
C THR A 29 -7.73 14.19 14.05
N LYS A 30 -7.89 14.38 12.73
CA LYS A 30 -7.95 15.73 12.15
C LYS A 30 -9.40 16.23 12.08
N PRO A 31 -9.63 17.54 12.35
CA PRO A 31 -10.92 18.16 12.10
C PRO A 31 -11.07 18.42 10.61
N LEU A 32 -11.62 17.46 9.87
CA LEU A 32 -11.84 17.54 8.43
C LEU A 32 -13.28 17.97 8.14
N ASP A 33 -13.47 18.82 7.14
CA ASP A 33 -14.79 19.04 6.57
C ASP A 33 -15.29 17.80 5.81
N ARG A 34 -16.56 17.82 5.41
CA ARG A 34 -17.19 16.69 4.72
C ARG A 34 -16.43 16.31 3.44
N ARG A 35 -16.05 17.29 2.62
CA ARG A 35 -15.42 17.05 1.33
C ARG A 35 -13.99 16.54 1.50
N GLU A 36 -13.25 17.11 2.43
CA GLU A 36 -11.91 16.64 2.81
C GLU A 36 -11.96 15.19 3.29
N LYS A 37 -12.93 14.86 4.14
CA LYS A 37 -13.10 13.49 4.66
C LYS A 37 -13.43 12.49 3.54
N GLU A 38 -14.34 12.83 2.63
CA GLU A 38 -14.70 11.98 1.49
C GLU A 38 -13.49 11.70 0.58
N LEU A 39 -12.70 12.73 0.27
CA LEU A 39 -11.49 12.60 -0.54
C LEU A 39 -10.43 11.73 0.16
N LEU A 40 -10.25 11.93 1.47
CA LEU A 40 -9.28 11.18 2.26
C LEU A 40 -9.67 9.71 2.42
N ILE A 41 -10.96 9.41 2.58
CA ILE A 41 -11.50 8.04 2.57
C ILE A 41 -11.26 7.38 1.21
N ALA A 42 -11.58 8.07 0.11
CA ALA A 42 -11.36 7.55 -1.23
C ALA A 42 -9.88 7.22 -1.46
N GLN A 43 -8.98 8.15 -1.12
CA GLN A 43 -7.54 7.95 -1.20
C GLN A 43 -7.09 6.73 -0.37
N TYR A 44 -7.57 6.61 0.86
CA TYR A 44 -7.25 5.50 1.76
C TYR A 44 -7.66 4.15 1.17
N GLU A 45 -8.88 4.02 0.65
CA GLU A 45 -9.35 2.75 0.07
C GLU A 45 -8.62 2.39 -1.23
N TYR A 46 -8.35 3.36 -2.12
CA TYR A 46 -7.53 3.11 -3.31
C TYR A 46 -6.13 2.60 -2.95
N MET A 47 -5.50 3.20 -1.93
CA MET A 47 -4.16 2.79 -1.49
C MET A 47 -4.17 1.41 -0.85
N LYS A 48 -5.20 1.06 -0.07
CA LYS A 48 -5.37 -0.30 0.45
C LYS A 48 -5.55 -1.34 -0.66
N GLY A 49 -6.39 -1.06 -1.65
CA GLY A 49 -6.56 -1.95 -2.80
C GLY A 49 -5.25 -2.13 -3.56
N TYR A 50 -4.50 -1.05 -3.78
CA TYR A 50 -3.19 -1.13 -4.40
C TYR A 50 -2.19 -1.98 -3.58
N ARG A 51 -2.18 -1.81 -2.24
CA ARG A 51 -1.33 -2.59 -1.33
C ARG A 51 -1.63 -4.08 -1.43
N GLU A 52 -2.90 -4.46 -1.53
CA GLU A 52 -3.32 -5.84 -1.67
C GLU A 52 -2.82 -6.47 -2.97
N ILE A 53 -3.01 -5.77 -4.10
CA ILE A 53 -2.47 -6.22 -5.40
C ILE A 53 -0.95 -6.34 -5.36
N LEU A 54 -0.25 -5.38 -4.73
CA LEU A 54 1.19 -5.43 -4.59
C LEU A 54 1.64 -6.64 -3.75
N ASN A 55 0.95 -6.96 -2.66
CA ASN A 55 1.22 -8.16 -1.87
C ASN A 55 1.02 -9.45 -2.68
N GLN A 56 -0.05 -9.53 -3.48
CA GLN A 56 -0.27 -10.67 -4.39
C GLN A 56 0.88 -10.82 -5.39
N ARG A 57 1.34 -9.71 -5.99
CA ARG A 57 2.50 -9.70 -6.91
C ARG A 57 3.79 -10.14 -6.22
N ILE A 58 4.05 -9.68 -5.01
CA ILE A 58 5.20 -10.10 -4.19
C ILE A 58 5.14 -11.61 -3.96
N ASN A 59 3.99 -12.14 -3.53
CA ASN A 59 3.83 -13.57 -3.23
C ASN A 59 3.99 -14.44 -4.47
N TYR A 60 3.38 -14.05 -5.60
CA TYR A 60 3.56 -14.74 -6.87
C TYR A 60 5.03 -14.73 -7.32
N THR A 61 5.70 -13.59 -7.15
CA THR A 61 7.13 -13.46 -7.49
C THR A 61 8.00 -14.36 -6.64
N LYS A 62 7.73 -14.46 -5.33
CA LYS A 62 8.40 -15.40 -4.43
C LYS A 62 8.23 -16.84 -4.90
N GLN A 63 6.99 -17.27 -5.16
CA GLN A 63 6.67 -18.62 -5.63
C GLN A 63 7.42 -18.95 -6.92
N LYS A 64 7.32 -18.07 -7.93
CA LYS A 64 7.99 -18.24 -9.21
C LYS A 64 9.51 -18.41 -9.11
N TYR A 65 10.14 -17.78 -8.12
CA TYR A 65 11.59 -17.84 -7.93
C TYR A 65 12.05 -18.76 -6.80
N SER A 66 11.15 -19.28 -5.96
CA SER A 66 11.44 -20.38 -5.03
C SER A 66 11.43 -21.74 -5.71
N ASP A 67 10.69 -21.84 -6.82
CA ASP A 67 10.55 -23.06 -7.63
C ASP A 67 11.65 -23.18 -8.70
N LEU A 68 12.71 -22.36 -8.60
CA LEU A 68 13.90 -22.33 -9.46
C LEU A 68 15.14 -22.74 -8.67
#